data_AF-A0A959I3M1-F1
#
_entry.id   AF-A0A959I3M1-F1
#
_cell.length_a   1.000
_cell.length_b   1.000
_cell.length_c   1.000
_cell.angle_alpha   90.00
_cell.angle_beta   90.00
_cell.angle_gamma   90.00
#
_symmetry.space_group_name_H-M   'P 1'
#
loop_
_entity.id
_entity.type
_entity.pdbx_description
1 polymer ?
#
loop_
_entity_poly.entity_id
_entity_poly.type
_entity_poly.pdbx_seq_one_letter_code
_entity_poly.pdbx_strand_id
1 'polypeptide(L)' 'AGLRQVCLPLLLTLVALAGCSKDDCSGQPQIDCLCPENYDPVCGCDGQTYSNACMAECNGVEFYTPGECAP' A
#
# COMPACT_ATOMS: atom_id res chain seq x y z
N ALA A 1 0.70 12.82 6.75
CA ALA A 1 -0.22 13.72 6.01
C ALA A 1 -0.42 13.13 4.62
N GLY A 2 -1.34 12.16 4.49
CA GLY A 2 -1.64 11.52 3.21
C GLY A 2 -2.57 12.42 2.38
N LEU A 3 -2.19 12.65 1.13
CA LEU A 3 -2.90 13.54 0.23
C LEU A 3 -4.33 13.01 -0.01
N ARG A 4 -5.30 13.82 0.41
CA ARG A 4 -6.73 13.79 0.10
C ARG A 4 -7.08 12.94 -1.12
N GLN A 5 -7.80 11.84 -0.89
CA GLN A 5 -8.65 11.25 -1.91
C GLN A 5 -9.74 12.26 -2.22
N VAL A 6 -9.60 12.95 -3.35
CA VAL A 6 -10.58 13.91 -3.85
C VAL A 6 -11.81 13.14 -4.32
N CYS A 7 -12.66 12.73 -3.37
CA CYS A 7 -14.03 12.36 -3.63
C CYS A 7 -14.85 13.64 -3.81
N LEU A 8 -14.55 14.40 -4.86
CA LEU A 8 -15.34 15.58 -5.24
C LEU A 8 -15.98 15.34 -6.59
N PRO A 9 -17.15 14.69 -6.66
CA PRO A 9 -18.04 14.86 -7.79
C PRO A 9 -18.91 16.08 -7.47
N LEU A 10 -18.33 17.28 -7.55
CA LEU A 10 -19.16 18.48 -7.55
C LEU A 10 -18.96 19.20 -8.88
N LEU A 11 -19.46 18.57 -9.95
CA LEU A 11 -20.31 19.15 -10.99
C LEU A 11 -20.20 18.33 -12.31
N LEU A 12 -21.31 17.68 -12.69
CA LEU A 12 -21.80 17.57 -14.08
C LEU A 12 -21.46 16.40 -15.03
N THR A 13 -21.24 15.15 -14.59
CA THR A 13 -21.31 14.01 -15.54
C THR A 13 -22.16 12.84 -15.03
N LEU A 14 -23.14 12.46 -15.85
CA LEU A 14 -24.15 11.42 -15.62
C LEU A 14 -23.54 10.03 -15.86
N VAL A 15 -22.48 9.69 -15.12
CA VAL A 15 -21.85 8.37 -15.14
C VAL A 15 -22.00 7.76 -13.76
N ALA A 16 -23.17 7.19 -13.51
CA ALA A 16 -23.36 6.25 -12.42
C ALA A 16 -22.71 4.92 -12.84
N LEU A 17 -21.39 4.79 -12.67
CA LEU A 17 -20.65 3.51 -12.63
C LEU A 17 -19.20 3.79 -12.15
N ALA A 18 -18.93 3.41 -10.90
CA ALA A 18 -17.63 3.17 -10.27
C ALA A 18 -16.64 4.35 -10.09
N GLY A 19 -16.10 4.51 -8.87
CA GLY A 19 -14.91 5.34 -8.69
C GLY A 19 -14.52 5.76 -7.26
N CYS A 20 -14.32 4.80 -6.36
CA CYS A 20 -13.26 4.88 -5.34
C CYS A 20 -12.75 3.44 -5.20
N SER A 21 -11.91 3.00 -6.14
CA SER A 21 -11.16 1.76 -5.96
C SER A 21 -10.17 1.96 -4.82
N LYS A 22 -10.58 1.58 -3.61
CA LYS A 22 -9.70 1.39 -2.45
C LYS A 22 -9.20 -0.06 -2.46
N ASP A 23 -8.70 -0.50 -3.60
CA ASP A 23 -8.20 -1.86 -3.79
C ASP A 23 -6.71 -1.88 -4.13
N ASP A 24 -6.08 -0.71 -4.21
CA ASP A 24 -4.63 -0.61 -4.33
C ASP A 24 -4.04 -0.69 -2.93
N CYS A 25 -3.66 -1.91 -2.55
CA CYS A 25 -3.10 -2.20 -1.26
C CYS A 25 -1.60 -1.81 -1.18
N SER A 26 -1.01 -1.49 -2.36
CA SER A 26 0.34 -0.99 -2.54
C SER A 26 0.30 0.46 -3.02
N GLY A 27 0.98 1.36 -2.34
CA GLY A 27 1.23 2.75 -2.72
C GLY A 27 2.51 2.95 -3.54
N GLN A 28 2.97 4.20 -3.62
CA GLN A 28 4.19 4.52 -4.37
C GLN A 28 5.46 4.16 -3.58
N PRO A 29 6.41 3.41 -4.20
CA PRO A 29 7.67 3.08 -3.55
C PRO A 29 8.46 4.35 -3.22
N GLN A 30 9.09 4.37 -2.06
CA GLN A 30 9.94 5.46 -1.61
C GLN A 30 11.38 5.23 -2.13
N ILE A 31 11.94 6.20 -2.85
CA ILE A 31 13.27 6.07 -3.49
C ILE A 31 14.41 6.12 -2.46
N ASP A 32 14.19 6.78 -1.32
CA ASP A 32 15.19 6.99 -0.27
C ASP A 32 14.75 6.38 1.07
N CYS A 33 14.67 5.05 1.14
CA CYS A 33 14.40 4.37 2.40
C CYS A 33 15.67 4.00 3.14
N LEU A 34 15.70 4.31 4.42
CA LEU A 34 16.69 3.80 5.36
C LEU A 34 16.00 2.79 6.26
N CYS A 35 16.11 1.52 5.92
CA CYS A 35 15.55 0.42 6.72
C CYS A 35 16.67 -0.36 7.44
N PRO A 36 16.43 -0.77 8.69
CA PRO A 36 17.32 -1.72 9.37
C PRO A 36 17.32 -3.08 8.66
N GLU A 37 18.44 -3.80 8.77
CA GLU A 37 18.63 -5.15 8.19
C GLU A 37 18.15 -6.27 9.15
N ASN A 38 17.22 -5.98 10.06
CA ASN A 38 16.61 -7.00 10.89
C ASN A 38 15.62 -7.86 10.08
N TYR A 39 15.57 -9.14 10.41
CA TYR A 39 14.65 -10.09 9.80
C TYR A 39 13.48 -10.34 10.75
N ASP A 40 12.37 -9.65 10.48
CA ASP A 40 11.08 -9.75 11.18
C ASP A 40 9.98 -9.73 10.12
N PRO A 41 9.77 -10.85 9.40
CA PRO A 41 9.09 -10.85 8.12
C PRO A 41 7.62 -10.44 8.23
N VAL A 42 7.13 -9.83 7.15
CA VAL A 42 5.72 -9.49 6.99
C VAL A 42 5.22 -9.92 5.61
N CYS A 43 3.95 -10.32 5.53
CA CYS A 43 3.27 -10.66 4.29
C CYS A 43 2.50 -9.44 3.82
N GLY A 44 2.94 -8.85 2.71
CA GLY A 44 2.25 -7.77 2.04
C GLY A 44 0.89 -8.20 1.51
N CYS A 45 -0.02 -7.25 1.42
CA CYS A 45 -1.32 -7.41 0.78
C CYS A 45 -1.21 -7.80 -0.71
N ASP A 46 -0.06 -7.55 -1.33
CA ASP A 46 0.32 -7.91 -2.69
C ASP A 46 0.83 -9.37 -2.78
N GLY A 47 0.84 -10.09 -1.67
CA GLY A 47 1.29 -11.47 -1.57
C GLY A 47 2.82 -11.62 -1.55
N GLN A 48 3.57 -10.53 -1.39
CA GLN A 48 5.02 -10.57 -1.27
C GLN A 48 5.47 -10.58 0.19
N THR A 49 6.42 -11.47 0.51
CA THR A 49 7.10 -11.45 1.81
C THR A 49 8.18 -10.37 1.81
N TYR A 50 8.13 -9.47 2.77
CA TYR A 50 9.16 -8.47 3.03
C TYR A 50 9.98 -8.84 4.27
N SER A 51 11.29 -8.57 4.25
CA SER A 51 12.21 -8.91 5.36
C SER A 51 11.83 -8.25 6.69
N ASN A 52 11.19 -7.08 6.62
CA ASN A 52 10.59 -6.39 7.76
C ASN A 52 9.53 -5.38 7.29
N ALA A 53 8.78 -4.84 8.25
CA ALA A 53 7.75 -3.83 8.01
C ALA A 53 8.28 -2.57 7.29
N CYS A 54 9.48 -2.09 7.64
CA CYS A 54 10.08 -0.94 6.97
C CYS A 54 10.32 -1.21 5.48
N MET A 55 10.81 -2.40 5.14
CA MET A 55 11.01 -2.80 3.75
C MET A 55 9.68 -2.91 2.98
N ALA A 56 8.60 -3.34 3.61
CA ALA A 56 7.26 -3.34 3.01
C ALA A 56 6.80 -1.92 2.67
N GLU A 57 6.82 -1.01 3.66
CA GLU A 57 6.44 0.39 3.49
C GLU A 57 7.31 1.11 2.47
N CYS A 58 8.61 0.78 2.45
CA CYS A 58 9.55 1.30 1.47
C CYS A 58 9.15 0.94 0.03
N ASN A 59 8.65 -0.27 -0.17
CA ASN A 59 8.13 -0.73 -1.45
C ASN A 59 6.70 -0.24 -1.73
N GLY A 60 6.18 0.65 -0.88
CA GLY A 60 4.83 1.20 -0.97
C GLY A 60 3.77 0.31 -0.33
N VAL A 61 4.11 -0.82 0.27
CA VAL A 61 3.12 -1.73 0.86
C VAL A 61 2.77 -1.29 2.27
N GLU A 62 1.65 -0.59 2.42
CA GLU A 62 1.17 -0.08 3.72
C GLU A 62 0.32 -1.11 4.49
N PHE A 63 -0.17 -2.15 3.80
CA PHE A 63 -1.00 -3.20 4.40
C PHE A 63 -0.26 -4.54 4.37
N TYR A 64 0.05 -5.05 5.56
CA TYR A 64 0.76 -6.33 5.72
C TYR A 64 0.37 -7.02 7.01
N THR A 65 0.58 -8.34 7.07
CA THR A 65 0.39 -9.16 8.28
C THR A 65 1.74 -9.68 8.80
N PRO A 66 1.88 -9.94 10.12
CA PRO A 66 3.11 -10.52 10.67
C PRO A 66 3.38 -11.93 10.14
N GLY A 67 4.65 -12.22 9.85
CA GLY A 67 5.09 -13.51 9.29
C GLY A 67 5.27 -13.47 7.77
N GLU A 68 5.90 -14.51 7.23
CA GLU A 68 6.01 -14.67 5.78
C GLU A 68 4.65 -15.01 5.15
N CYS A 69 4.47 -14.71 3.86
CA CYS A 69 3.31 -15.17 3.12
C CYS A 69 3.25 -16.70 3.06
N ALA A 70 2.03 -17.25 3.12
CA ALA A 70 1.82 -18.67 2.92
C ALA A 70 2.16 -19.06 1.46
N PRO A 71 2.74 -20.26 1.24
CA PRO A 71 3.03 -20.78 -0.10
C PRO A 71 1.78 -21.14 -0.91
#